data_AF-A0A348YMQ3-F1
#
_entry.id   AF-A0A348YMQ3-F1
#
_cell.length_a   1.000
_cell.length_b   1.000
_cell.length_c   1.000
_cell.angle_alpha   90.00
_cell.angle_beta   90.00
_cell.angle_gamma   90.00
#
_symmetry.space_group_name_H-M   'P 1'
#
loop_
_entity.id
_entity.type
_entity.pdbx_description
1 polymer ?
#
loop_
_entity_poly.entity_id
_entity_poly.type
_entity_poly.pdbx_seq_one_letter_code
_entity_poly.pdbx_strand_id
1 'polypeptide(L)'
;MKKLLFLAFCLLFLNGCAQMMAEREAGKKVIIASEEEVAGCTFLGDVDSAHSVVNEGARFWLKVAAAKLGATHVVETHGYAVAVGNDLGIAHSGRAYRCPLGTGPQSDNKEAQIETELPVYNPLEDGFWTWPSRIP
;
A
#
# COMPACT_ATOMS: atom_id res chain seq x y z
N MET A 1 45.30 14.02 -1.94
CA MET A 1 44.54 13.27 -0.91
C MET A 1 43.24 13.96 -0.49
N LYS A 2 43.21 15.29 -0.23
CA LYS A 2 41.98 16.04 0.11
C LYS A 2 40.84 15.97 -0.93
N LYS A 3 41.18 15.83 -2.22
CA LYS A 3 40.19 15.70 -3.32
C LYS A 3 39.48 14.34 -3.37
N LEU A 4 40.07 13.27 -2.82
CA LEU A 4 39.43 11.95 -2.78
C LEU A 4 38.37 11.84 -1.66
N LEU A 5 38.58 12.54 -0.54
CA LEU A 5 37.61 12.58 0.57
C LEU A 5 36.30 13.30 0.20
N PHE A 6 36.36 14.30 -0.69
CA PHE A 6 35.17 15.03 -1.14
C PHE A 6 34.30 14.20 -2.09
N LEU A 7 34.90 13.32 -2.90
CA LEU A 7 34.17 12.44 -3.82
C LEU A 7 33.41 11.33 -3.07
N ALA A 8 34.01 10.78 -2.00
CA ALA A 8 33.37 9.76 -1.18
C ALA A 8 32.16 10.29 -0.39
N PHE A 9 32.17 11.57 -0.01
CA PHE A 9 31.05 12.20 0.70
C PHE A 9 29.82 12.40 -0.20
N CYS A 10 30.01 12.71 -1.49
CA CYS A 10 28.90 12.85 -2.44
C CYS A 10 28.19 11.51 -2.75
N LEU A 11 28.89 10.38 -2.66
CA LEU A 11 28.32 9.06 -2.96
C LEU A 11 27.35 8.55 -1.89
N LEU A 12 27.41 9.07 -0.66
CA LEU A 12 26.51 8.66 0.43
C LEU A 12 25.08 9.20 0.25
N PHE A 13 24.90 10.34 -0.42
CA PHE A 13 23.59 10.97 -0.63
C PHE A 13 22.77 10.34 -1.78
N LEU A 14 23.39 9.52 -2.64
CA LEU A 14 22.72 8.90 -3.79
C LEU A 14 21.92 7.65 -3.41
N ASN A 15 22.17 7.05 -2.24
CA ASN A 15 21.52 5.79 -1.85
C ASN A 15 20.02 5.94 -1.55
N GLY A 16 19.59 7.10 -1.05
CA GLY A 16 18.18 7.33 -0.71
C GLY A 16 17.24 7.31 -1.92
N CYS A 17 17.65 7.90 -3.04
CA CYS A 17 16.83 7.93 -4.25
C CYS A 17 16.73 6.55 -4.92
N ALA A 18 17.82 5.78 -4.92
CA ALA A 18 17.86 4.45 -5.55
C ALA A 18 16.95 3.45 -4.82
N GLN A 19 16.95 3.46 -3.49
CA GLN A 19 16.11 2.57 -2.69
C GLN A 19 14.62 2.87 -2.90
N MET A 20 14.23 4.15 -2.90
CA MET A 20 12.84 4.53 -3.12
C MET A 20 12.33 4.09 -4.49
N MET A 21 13.17 4.17 -5.53
CA MET A 21 12.83 3.68 -6.87
C MET A 21 12.69 2.16 -6.90
N ALA A 22 13.59 1.43 -6.24
CA ALA A 22 13.54 -0.02 -6.17
C ALA A 22 12.28 -0.54 -5.46
N GLU A 23 11.87 0.09 -4.36
CA GLU A 23 10.65 -0.27 -3.62
C GLU A 23 9.39 -0.09 -4.48
N ARG A 24 9.32 1.01 -5.24
CA ARG A 24 8.19 1.27 -6.16
C ARG A 24 8.11 0.24 -7.28
N GLU A 25 9.25 -0.10 -7.88
CA GLU A 25 9.29 -1.12 -8.94
C GLU A 25 8.97 -2.52 -8.41
N ALA A 26 9.33 -2.82 -7.16
CA ALA A 26 8.94 -4.07 -6.52
C ALA A 26 7.41 -4.13 -6.28
N GLY A 27 6.81 -3.04 -5.79
CA GLY A 27 5.35 -2.97 -5.59
C GLY A 27 4.54 -3.14 -6.87
N LYS A 28 5.02 -2.63 -8.01
CA LYS A 28 4.36 -2.82 -9.32
C LYS A 28 4.26 -4.29 -9.76
N LYS A 29 5.16 -5.15 -9.26
CA LYS A 29 5.23 -6.57 -9.62
C LYS A 29 4.38 -7.47 -8.73
N VAL A 30 3.94 -6.99 -7.57
CA VAL A 30 2.99 -7.72 -6.74
C VAL A 30 1.65 -7.75 -7.45
N ILE A 31 0.85 -8.79 -7.26
CA ILE A 31 -0.45 -8.97 -7.89
C ILE A 31 -1.54 -9.04 -6.81
N ILE A 32 -2.64 -8.32 -7.01
CA ILE A 32 -3.82 -8.46 -6.15
C ILE A 32 -4.60 -9.69 -6.61
N ALA A 33 -4.90 -10.60 -5.68
CA ALA A 33 -5.55 -11.88 -5.95
C ALA A 33 -6.65 -12.17 -4.93
N SER A 34 -7.56 -13.09 -5.27
CA SER A 34 -8.51 -13.67 -4.32
C SER A 34 -7.86 -14.73 -3.43
N GLU A 35 -8.54 -15.14 -2.37
CA GLU A 35 -8.08 -16.23 -1.50
C GLU A 35 -7.92 -17.56 -2.25
N GLU A 36 -8.83 -17.84 -3.17
CA GLU A 36 -8.84 -19.08 -3.96
C GLU A 36 -7.64 -19.13 -4.92
N GLU A 37 -7.30 -17.98 -5.50
CA GLU A 37 -6.20 -17.81 -6.45
C GLU A 37 -4.82 -18.04 -5.81
N VAL A 38 -4.71 -17.89 -4.48
CA VAL A 38 -3.46 -18.06 -3.73
C VAL A 38 -3.43 -19.33 -2.86
N ALA A 39 -4.38 -20.26 -3.04
CA ALA A 39 -4.51 -21.45 -2.20
C ALA A 39 -3.25 -22.35 -2.14
N GLY A 40 -2.41 -22.32 -3.18
CA GLY A 40 -1.14 -23.05 -3.24
C GLY A 40 0.10 -22.23 -2.83
N CYS A 41 -0.08 -20.99 -2.37
CA CYS A 41 1.00 -20.06 -2.10
C CYS A 41 1.37 -20.04 -0.61
N THR A 42 2.61 -19.66 -0.32
CA THR A 42 3.09 -19.55 1.07
C THR A 42 2.67 -18.21 1.66
N PHE A 43 1.93 -18.22 2.76
CA PHE A 43 1.62 -17.02 3.53
C PHE A 43 2.90 -16.45 4.18
N LEU A 44 3.11 -15.14 4.05
CA LEU A 44 4.29 -14.44 4.58
C LEU A 44 3.96 -13.55 5.78
N GLY A 45 2.74 -13.05 5.87
CA GLY A 45 2.30 -12.15 6.93
C GLY A 45 1.21 -11.19 6.47
N ASP A 46 0.61 -10.52 7.45
CA ASP A 46 -0.34 -9.44 7.23
C ASP A 46 0.42 -8.13 6.93
N VAL A 47 -0.17 -7.29 6.08
CA VAL A 47 0.40 -6.01 5.66
C VAL A 47 -0.67 -4.93 5.62
N ASP A 48 -0.27 -3.73 6.01
CA ASP A 48 -1.09 -2.52 5.90
C ASP A 48 -0.45 -1.55 4.91
N SER A 49 -1.29 -0.82 4.18
CA SER A 49 -0.86 0.21 3.27
C SER A 49 -0.57 1.53 4.01
N ALA A 50 0.29 2.35 3.42
CA ALA A 50 0.22 3.78 3.69
C ALA A 50 -1.11 4.34 3.16
N HIS A 51 -1.54 5.48 3.71
CA HIS A 51 -2.76 6.14 3.29
C HIS A 51 -2.62 6.79 1.89
N SER A 52 -3.75 6.96 1.21
CA SER A 52 -3.87 7.64 -0.09
C SER A 52 -5.22 8.33 -0.19
N VAL A 53 -5.34 9.34 -1.05
CA VAL A 53 -6.62 10.02 -1.33
C VAL A 53 -7.57 9.20 -2.20
N VAL A 54 -7.05 8.19 -2.90
CA VAL A 54 -7.82 7.28 -3.79
C VAL A 54 -7.42 5.83 -3.57
N ASN A 55 -8.36 4.90 -3.83
CA ASN A 55 -8.20 3.46 -3.63
C ASN A 55 -6.97 2.92 -4.37
N GLU A 56 -6.75 3.29 -5.63
CA GLU A 56 -5.61 2.80 -6.43
C GLU A 56 -4.27 3.15 -5.79
N GLY A 57 -4.16 4.33 -5.18
CA GLY A 57 -2.94 4.74 -4.49
C GLY A 57 -2.72 3.96 -3.20
N ALA A 58 -3.79 3.69 -2.44
CA ALA A 58 -3.69 2.88 -1.22
C ALA A 58 -3.34 1.42 -1.55
N ARG A 59 -3.93 0.86 -2.62
CA ARG A 59 -3.57 -0.46 -3.16
C ARG A 59 -2.12 -0.51 -3.64
N PHE A 60 -1.63 0.54 -4.31
CA PHE A 60 -0.22 0.62 -4.67
C PHE A 60 0.69 0.52 -3.43
N TRP A 61 0.37 1.24 -2.36
CA TRP A 61 1.15 1.17 -1.12
C TRP A 61 1.03 -0.17 -0.41
N LEU A 62 -0.13 -0.82 -0.46
CA LEU A 62 -0.32 -2.19 0.02
C LEU A 62 0.62 -3.15 -0.71
N LYS A 63 0.68 -3.04 -2.04
CA LYS A 63 1.56 -3.85 -2.90
C LYS A 63 3.04 -3.59 -2.60
N VAL A 64 3.42 -2.34 -2.32
CA VAL A 64 4.79 -2.02 -1.85
C VAL A 64 5.08 -2.66 -0.50
N ALA A 65 4.15 -2.62 0.46
CA ALA A 65 4.32 -3.26 1.76
C ALA A 65 4.47 -4.79 1.64
N ALA A 66 3.64 -5.43 0.82
CA ALA A 66 3.75 -6.86 0.50
C ALA A 66 5.10 -7.18 -0.17
N ALA A 67 5.56 -6.34 -1.12
CA ALA A 67 6.83 -6.53 -1.80
C ALA A 67 8.03 -6.49 -0.82
N LYS A 68 7.97 -5.67 0.23
CA LYS A 68 9.00 -5.61 1.28
C LYS A 68 9.13 -6.92 2.05
N LEU A 69 8.07 -7.72 2.14
CA LEU A 69 8.09 -9.08 2.69
C LEU A 69 8.56 -10.13 1.67
N GLY A 70 8.83 -9.75 0.42
CA GLY A 70 9.16 -10.68 -0.67
C GLY A 70 7.95 -11.42 -1.22
N ALA A 71 6.75 -10.86 -1.05
CA ALA A 71 5.52 -11.39 -1.63
C ALA A 71 5.48 -11.20 -3.14
N THR A 72 4.77 -12.10 -3.81
CA THR A 72 4.40 -11.96 -5.23
C THR A 72 2.92 -11.62 -5.38
N HIS A 73 2.10 -11.97 -4.38
CA HIS A 73 0.67 -11.71 -4.38
C HIS A 73 0.23 -11.12 -3.05
N VAL A 74 -0.87 -10.39 -3.08
CA VAL A 74 -1.55 -9.87 -1.90
C VAL A 74 -3.05 -10.09 -2.06
N VAL A 75 -3.70 -10.53 -0.98
CA VAL A 75 -5.16 -10.62 -0.89
C VAL A 75 -5.65 -9.46 -0.03
N GLU A 76 -6.49 -8.59 -0.59
CA GLU A 76 -7.12 -7.51 0.18
C GLU A 76 -8.10 -8.10 1.20
N THR A 77 -8.05 -7.62 2.45
CA THR A 77 -8.95 -8.09 3.51
C THR A 77 -9.85 -6.99 4.04
N HIS A 78 -9.37 -5.75 4.07
CA HIS A 78 -10.16 -4.62 4.53
C HIS A 78 -9.65 -3.32 3.91
N GLY A 79 -10.55 -2.40 3.60
CA GLY A 79 -10.21 -1.02 3.27
C GLY A 79 -10.94 -0.09 4.22
N TYR A 80 -10.24 0.95 4.69
CA TYR A 80 -10.73 1.81 5.77
C TYR A 80 -10.27 3.26 5.59
N ALA A 81 -11.10 4.18 6.08
CA ALA A 81 -10.76 5.59 6.18
C ALA A 81 -9.77 5.81 7.34
N VAL A 82 -8.80 6.69 7.13
CA VAL A 82 -7.79 7.07 8.12
C VAL A 82 -7.63 8.58 8.13
N ALA A 83 -7.53 9.16 9.34
CA ALA A 83 -7.30 10.60 9.49
C ALA A 83 -5.86 10.95 9.09
N VAL A 84 -5.72 11.96 8.22
CA VAL A 84 -4.44 12.47 7.74
C VAL A 84 -4.39 13.96 8.05
N GLY A 85 -3.95 14.31 9.25
CA GLY A 85 -4.08 15.68 9.75
C GLY A 85 -5.55 16.05 9.92
N ASN A 86 -6.02 17.05 9.15
CA ASN A 86 -7.41 17.49 9.15
C ASN A 86 -8.25 16.85 8.03
N ASP A 87 -7.64 16.03 7.18
CA ASP A 87 -8.28 15.39 6.02
C ASP A 87 -8.53 13.90 6.26
N LEU A 88 -9.27 13.26 5.35
CA LEU A 88 -9.46 11.81 5.30
C LEU A 88 -8.67 11.21 4.13
N GLY A 89 -7.95 10.13 4.43
CA GLY A 89 -7.35 9.24 3.44
C GLY A 89 -7.95 7.84 3.54
N ILE A 90 -7.59 6.99 2.60
CA ILE A 90 -7.93 5.58 2.51
C ILE A 90 -6.67 4.77 2.76
N ALA A 91 -6.75 3.72 3.56
CA ALA A 91 -5.75 2.68 3.68
C ALA A 91 -6.40 1.30 3.48
N HIS A 92 -5.58 0.33 3.09
CA HIS A 92 -5.98 -1.07 2.92
C HIS A 92 -5.11 -1.97 3.78
N SER A 93 -5.71 -3.04 4.30
CA SER A 93 -5.05 -4.18 4.92
C SER A 93 -5.17 -5.38 3.99
N GLY A 94 -4.17 -6.24 4.03
CA GLY A 94 -4.18 -7.47 3.26
C GLY A 94 -3.21 -8.53 3.78
N ARG A 95 -3.28 -9.69 3.15
CA ARG A 95 -2.42 -10.84 3.44
C ARG A 95 -1.43 -11.05 2.31
N ALA A 96 -0.15 -11.09 2.64
CA ALA A 96 0.94 -11.21 1.69
C ALA A 96 1.31 -12.68 1.45
N TYR A 97 1.44 -13.07 0.18
CA TYR A 97 1.73 -14.43 -0.23
C TYR A 97 2.90 -14.50 -1.21
N ARG A 98 3.67 -15.60 -1.12
CA ARG A 98 4.66 -15.99 -2.10
C ARG A 98 4.19 -17.20 -2.87
N CYS A 99 3.82 -16.97 -4.12
CA CYS A 99 3.46 -18.03 -5.05
C CYS A 99 4.72 -18.55 -5.78
N PRO A 100 4.90 -19.87 -5.93
CA PRO A 100 5.85 -20.45 -6.87
C PRO A 100 5.72 -19.89 -8.30
N LEU A 101 6.79 -19.95 -9.08
CA LEU A 101 6.77 -19.48 -10.47
C LEU A 101 5.68 -20.20 -11.29
N GLY A 102 4.87 -19.42 -12.01
CA GLY A 102 3.76 -19.95 -12.81
C GLY A 102 2.51 -20.34 -12.01
N THR A 103 2.49 -20.09 -10.69
CA THR A 103 1.29 -20.27 -9.85
C THR A 103 0.74 -18.91 -9.42
N GLY A 104 -0.58 -18.85 -9.23
CA GLY A 104 -1.29 -17.61 -8.99
C GLY A 104 -1.58 -16.80 -10.27
N PRO A 105 -2.46 -15.80 -10.18
CA PRO A 105 -2.84 -14.95 -11.29
C PRO A 105 -1.65 -14.14 -11.80
N GLN A 106 -1.65 -13.82 -13.10
CA GLN A 106 -0.59 -13.04 -13.73
C GLN A 106 -0.91 -11.54 -13.84
N SER A 107 -2.13 -11.16 -13.44
CA SER A 107 -2.62 -9.78 -13.45
C SER A 107 -3.54 -9.56 -12.26
N ASP A 108 -3.67 -8.31 -11.83
CA ASP A 108 -4.56 -7.95 -10.72
C ASP A 108 -6.00 -8.39 -10.99
N ASN A 109 -6.57 -9.11 -10.04
CA ASN A 109 -7.98 -9.45 -10.03
C ASN A 109 -8.78 -8.25 -9.51
N LYS A 110 -9.66 -7.71 -10.35
CA LYS A 110 -10.50 -6.55 -10.02
C LYS A 110 -11.68 -6.90 -9.12
N GLU A 111 -12.17 -8.13 -9.18
CA GLU A 111 -13.27 -8.61 -8.34
C GLU A 111 -12.80 -8.88 -6.91
N ALA A 112 -11.50 -9.16 -6.72
CA ALA A 112 -10.88 -9.32 -5.41
C ALA A 112 -10.54 -7.98 -4.72
N GLN A 113 -10.75 -6.85 -5.38
CA GLN A 113 -10.44 -5.52 -4.84
C GLN A 113 -11.59 -5.01 -3.97
N ILE A 114 -11.28 -4.58 -2.76
CA ILE A 114 -12.26 -4.06 -1.82
C ILE A 114 -12.45 -2.58 -2.12
N GLU A 115 -13.67 -2.18 -2.46
CA GLU A 115 -14.00 -0.77 -2.59
C GLU A 115 -14.22 -0.14 -1.21
N THR A 116 -13.54 0.98 -0.98
CA THR A 116 -13.75 1.82 0.19
C THR A 116 -14.20 3.17 -0.28
N GLU A 117 -15.40 3.55 0.11
CA GLU A 117 -15.93 4.89 -0.10
C GLU A 117 -15.56 5.73 1.12
N LEU A 118 -14.88 6.86 0.90
CA LEU A 118 -14.79 7.88 1.92
C LEU A 118 -16.18 8.53 2.05
N PRO A 119 -16.65 8.84 3.28
CA PRO A 119 -17.86 9.61 3.42
C PRO A 119 -17.68 10.93 2.67
N VAL A 120 -18.51 11.16 1.66
CA VAL A 120 -18.54 12.43 0.96
C VAL A 120 -19.13 13.44 1.92
N TYR A 121 -18.30 14.36 2.42
CA TYR A 121 -18.79 15.47 3.22
C TYR A 121 -19.74 16.30 2.36
N ASN A 122 -21.03 16.24 2.68
CA ASN A 122 -22.08 17.05 2.06
C ASN A 122 -22.38 18.24 2.99
N PRO A 123 -21.90 19.45 2.68
CA PRO A 123 -22.07 20.61 3.57
C PRO A 123 -23.55 20.99 3.80
N LEU A 124 -24.46 20.53 2.94
CA LEU A 124 -25.89 20.82 3.00
C LEU A 124 -26.67 19.80 3.83
N GLU A 125 -26.19 18.55 3.92
CA GLU A 125 -26.84 17.47 4.67
C GLU A 125 -26.18 17.22 6.03
N ASP A 126 -24.85 17.30 6.11
CA ASP A 126 -24.11 16.94 7.32
C ASP A 126 -24.10 18.06 8.36
N GLY A 127 -24.41 19.29 7.95
CA GLY A 127 -24.41 20.46 8.79
C GLY A 127 -23.03 20.79 9.37
N PHE A 128 -22.69 22.07 9.44
CA PHE A 128 -21.43 22.53 10.05
C PHE A 128 -21.27 22.16 11.55
N TRP A 129 -22.24 21.47 12.16
CA TRP A 129 -22.40 21.31 13.61
C TRP A 129 -22.49 19.85 14.12
N THR A 130 -22.41 18.83 13.27
CA THR A 130 -22.56 17.42 13.73
C THR A 130 -21.27 16.61 13.81
N TRP A 131 -20.10 17.27 13.93
CA TRP A 131 -18.95 16.58 14.51
C TRP A 131 -19.33 16.11 15.92
N PRO A 132 -19.32 14.80 16.23
CA PRO A 132 -19.44 14.39 17.61
C PRO A 132 -18.17 14.88 18.30
N SER A 133 -18.33 15.95 19.04
CA SER A 133 -17.45 16.39 20.12
C SER A 133 -17.44 15.32 21.21
N ARG A 134 -16.89 14.14 20.89
CA ARG A 134 -16.94 12.99 21.78
C ARG A 134 -15.79 12.02 21.55
N ILE A 135 -14.64 12.36 22.11
CA ILE A 135 -13.73 11.42 22.78
C ILE A 135 -13.25 12.15 24.06
N PRO A 136 -13.27 11.50 25.26
CA PRO A 136 -13.23 12.10 26.60
C PRO A 136 -12.03 12.99 26.93
#